data_AF-A0A8X7TE44-F1
#
_entry.id   AF-A0A8X7TE44-F1
#
_cell.length_a   1.000
_cell.length_b   1.000
_cell.length_c   1.000
_cell.angle_alpha   90.00
_cell.angle_beta   90.00
_cell.angle_gamma   90.00
#
_symmetry.space_group_name_H-M   'P 1'
#
loop_
_entity.id
_entity.type
_entity.pdbx_description
1 polymer ?
#
loop_
_entity_poly.entity_id
_entity_poly.type
_entity_poly.pdbx_seq_one_letter_code
_entity_poly.pdbx_strand_id
1 'polypeptide(L)'
;MYLQGALFEATRLYPPVSFGRKSPVKSDVLPSGHKVDANSKIIICLYALGRMRAVWGEDALQFKPERWITENGSLRHEPSSKFIAFNSGPRTCLGKHLAITQMKMVVVEILQNYEVKVIKGQKIEPVLGFILAMKHGLKKPFSYLPFQKTPKSYPWNWPVLGMLPGVLVRLHRIYDCSVEVLENSNLTFQFKGPWFSGMDILVTVVPANIHYILSSNFSNYIKGPEFQEIFEAYGDGIINSDSELWRNLRKSSQVIFSHQNFSKSTTRSKLKDGLLPLLSHFADEEMVVDLQDVFQRFMFDTTFIFITGSDPRSLSIEMPEVEFAKALDDVGEAIVYRHITPRFLWKLQKWIGIGTEKKMMKANAVLDRVCAKYISAKREEIRSQENADEE
;
A
#
# COMPACT_ATOMS: atom_id res chain seq x y z
N MET A 1 -12.18 -22.38 -3.86
CA MET A 1 -12.60 -21.10 -4.48
C MET A 1 -12.89 -20.02 -3.45
N TYR A 2 -13.78 -20.26 -2.47
CA TYR A 2 -14.15 -19.32 -1.40
C TYR A 2 -13.01 -18.48 -0.82
N LEU A 3 -11.90 -19.10 -0.39
CA LEU A 3 -10.72 -18.42 0.14
C LEU A 3 -10.16 -17.32 -0.78
N GLN A 4 -10.15 -17.52 -2.11
CA GLN A 4 -9.72 -16.47 -3.05
C GLN A 4 -10.69 -15.28 -3.04
N GLY A 5 -12.00 -15.55 -2.99
CA GLY A 5 -13.03 -14.51 -2.88
C GLY A 5 -12.91 -13.74 -1.57
N ALA A 6 -12.65 -14.42 -0.45
CA ALA A 6 -12.41 -13.78 0.84
C ALA A 6 -11.17 -12.87 0.82
N LEU A 7 -10.08 -13.30 0.19
CA LEU A 7 -8.87 -12.47 0.03
C LEU A 7 -9.09 -11.26 -0.90
N PHE A 8 -9.87 -11.41 -1.97
CA PHE A 8 -10.25 -10.28 -2.83
C PHE A 8 -11.22 -9.32 -2.14
N GLU A 9 -12.15 -9.82 -1.35
CA GLU A 9 -13.06 -8.99 -0.56
C GLU A 9 -12.32 -8.23 0.55
N ALA A 10 -11.39 -8.90 1.23
CA ALA A 10 -10.51 -8.28 2.22
C ALA A 10 -9.67 -7.16 1.59
N THR A 11 -9.04 -7.42 0.44
CA THR A 11 -8.21 -6.40 -0.26
C THR A 11 -9.02 -5.33 -1.00
N ARG A 12 -10.31 -5.56 -1.28
CA ARG A 12 -11.25 -4.53 -1.74
C ARG A 12 -11.53 -3.52 -0.64
N LEU A 13 -11.81 -4.00 0.58
CA LEU A 13 -12.10 -3.15 1.74
C LEU A 13 -10.84 -2.58 2.38
N TYR A 14 -9.73 -3.32 2.40
CA TYR A 14 -8.48 -2.92 3.04
C TYR A 14 -7.32 -3.06 2.04
N PRO A 15 -7.28 -2.21 0.99
CA PRO A 15 -6.19 -2.22 0.02
C PRO A 15 -4.89 -1.72 0.69
N PRO A 16 -3.75 -2.43 0.55
CA PRO A 16 -2.49 -2.02 1.18
C PRO A 16 -2.04 -0.61 0.79
N VAL A 17 -2.30 -0.18 -0.45
CA VAL A 17 -2.13 1.22 -0.86
C VAL A 17 -3.52 1.86 -0.96
N SER A 18 -3.77 2.90 -0.17
CA SER A 18 -5.09 3.55 -0.11
C SER A 18 -5.28 4.69 -1.11
N PHE A 19 -4.20 5.34 -1.55
CA PHE A 19 -4.23 6.48 -2.47
C PHE A 19 -3.17 6.32 -3.56
N GLY A 20 -3.56 6.45 -4.83
CA GLY A 20 -2.67 6.42 -5.98
C GLY A 20 -2.64 7.78 -6.67
N ARG A 21 -1.50 8.48 -6.61
CA ARG A 21 -1.31 9.78 -7.28
C ARG A 21 -0.89 9.60 -8.75
N LYS A 22 -1.44 10.46 -9.62
CA LYS A 22 -1.10 10.65 -11.03
C LYS A 22 -1.07 12.14 -11.38
N SER A 23 -0.29 12.49 -12.40
CA SER A 23 -0.18 13.84 -12.95
C SER A 23 -0.19 13.70 -14.48
N PRO A 24 -1.04 14.41 -15.24
CA PRO A 24 -1.01 14.36 -16.69
C PRO A 24 0.19 15.15 -17.24
N VAL A 25 0.69 14.79 -18.42
CA VAL A 25 1.78 15.50 -19.12
C VAL A 25 1.21 16.62 -20.01
N LYS A 26 0.02 16.40 -20.58
CA LYS A 26 -0.71 17.33 -21.44
C LYS A 26 -2.13 17.51 -20.93
N SER A 27 -2.71 18.68 -21.19
CA SER A 27 -4.10 18.96 -20.87
C SER A 27 -5.06 17.98 -21.54
N ASP A 28 -6.10 17.59 -20.82
CA ASP A 28 -6.97 16.46 -21.14
C ASP A 28 -8.36 16.64 -20.52
N VAL A 29 -9.33 15.84 -20.96
CA VAL A 29 -10.68 15.80 -20.39
C VAL A 29 -11.01 14.37 -20.01
N LEU A 30 -11.16 14.12 -18.70
CA LEU A 30 -11.50 12.80 -18.19
C LEU A 30 -12.90 12.37 -18.67
N PRO A 31 -13.20 11.05 -18.77
CA PRO A 31 -14.53 10.55 -19.13
C PRO A 31 -15.71 11.10 -18.32
N SER A 32 -15.44 11.57 -17.09
CA SER A 32 -16.41 12.30 -16.23
C SER A 32 -16.61 13.78 -16.57
N GLY A 33 -16.04 14.29 -17.66
CA GLY A 33 -16.10 15.70 -18.09
C GLY A 33 -15.11 16.65 -17.38
N HIS A 34 -14.37 16.18 -16.38
CA HIS A 34 -13.41 17.00 -15.64
C HIS A 34 -12.18 17.31 -16.49
N LYS A 35 -11.89 18.61 -16.69
CA LYS A 35 -10.68 19.10 -17.34
C LYS A 35 -9.48 18.99 -16.39
N VAL A 36 -8.34 18.56 -16.92
CA VAL A 36 -7.05 18.50 -16.21
C VAL A 36 -5.94 19.07 -17.09
N ASP A 37 -4.89 19.58 -16.49
CA ASP A 37 -3.72 20.18 -17.13
C ASP A 37 -2.41 19.67 -16.49
N ALA A 38 -1.25 20.04 -17.05
CA ALA A 38 0.05 19.56 -16.58
C ALA A 38 0.38 19.94 -15.11
N ASN A 39 -0.36 20.87 -14.49
CA ASN A 39 -0.21 21.24 -13.08
C ASN A 39 -1.17 20.46 -12.17
N SER A 40 -2.15 19.77 -12.75
CA SER A 40 -3.21 19.05 -12.04
C SER A 40 -2.68 17.77 -11.36
N LYS A 41 -3.06 17.58 -10.10
CA LYS A 41 -2.73 16.37 -9.33
C LYS A 41 -3.99 15.53 -9.21
N ILE A 42 -3.95 14.28 -9.67
CA ILE A 42 -5.09 13.36 -9.62
C ILE A 42 -4.81 12.29 -8.58
N ILE A 43 -5.71 12.13 -7.60
CA ILE A 43 -5.68 11.01 -6.65
C ILE A 43 -6.81 10.03 -6.98
N ILE A 44 -6.43 8.80 -7.28
CA ILE A 44 -7.34 7.67 -7.24
C ILE A 44 -7.40 7.18 -5.80
N CYS A 45 -8.57 7.20 -5.17
CA CYS A 45 -8.73 6.70 -3.79
C CYS A 45 -9.17 5.23 -3.81
N LEU A 46 -8.23 4.31 -3.62
CA LEU A 46 -8.47 2.87 -3.65
C LEU A 46 -9.37 2.45 -2.47
N TYR A 47 -9.13 3.00 -1.28
CA TYR A 47 -9.92 2.73 -0.07
C TYR A 47 -11.38 3.11 -0.24
N ALA A 48 -11.65 4.27 -0.84
CA ALA A 48 -13.00 4.76 -1.07
C ALA A 48 -13.67 4.05 -2.25
N LEU A 49 -12.96 3.80 -3.36
CA LEU A 49 -13.47 3.01 -4.50
C LEU A 49 -14.00 1.65 -4.06
N GLY A 50 -13.30 0.98 -3.13
CA GLY A 50 -13.74 -0.27 -2.54
C GLY A 50 -15.13 -0.18 -1.90
N ARG A 51 -15.54 0.97 -1.36
CA ARG A 51 -16.77 1.18 -0.56
C ARG A 51 -17.92 1.83 -1.33
N MET A 52 -17.71 2.31 -2.55
CA MET A 52 -18.73 3.05 -3.30
C MET A 52 -19.92 2.17 -3.70
N ARG A 53 -21.13 2.50 -3.22
CA ARG A 53 -22.37 1.82 -3.61
C ARG A 53 -22.64 1.89 -5.11
N ALA A 54 -22.36 3.03 -5.73
CA ALA A 54 -22.46 3.23 -7.18
C ALA A 54 -21.50 2.34 -8.01
N VAL A 55 -20.54 1.66 -7.38
CA VAL A 55 -19.58 0.75 -8.02
C VAL A 55 -19.81 -0.71 -7.63
N TRP A 56 -20.27 -0.97 -6.40
CA TRP A 56 -20.36 -2.31 -5.81
C TRP A 56 -21.77 -2.77 -5.40
N GLY A 57 -22.77 -1.90 -5.48
CA GLY A 57 -24.15 -2.14 -5.02
C GLY A 57 -24.40 -1.70 -3.58
N GLU A 58 -25.63 -1.82 -3.09
CA GLU A 58 -25.98 -1.40 -1.72
C GLU A 58 -25.25 -2.19 -0.63
N ASP A 59 -24.83 -3.43 -0.92
CA ASP A 59 -24.03 -4.26 -0.02
C ASP A 59 -22.52 -3.94 -0.07
N ALA A 60 -22.10 -2.83 -0.67
CA ALA A 60 -20.68 -2.43 -0.80
C ALA A 60 -19.90 -2.39 0.53
N LEU A 61 -20.54 -2.06 1.65
CA LEU A 61 -19.88 -2.03 2.96
C LEU A 61 -19.85 -3.40 3.66
N GLN A 62 -20.56 -4.40 3.14
CA GLN A 62 -20.54 -5.76 3.69
C GLN A 62 -19.31 -6.53 3.19
N PHE A 63 -18.76 -7.39 4.04
CA PHE A 63 -17.77 -8.38 3.65
C PHE A 63 -18.48 -9.62 3.10
N LYS A 64 -18.46 -9.80 1.78
CA LYS A 64 -19.21 -10.84 1.06
C LYS A 64 -18.32 -11.56 0.03
N PRO A 65 -17.56 -12.60 0.43
CA PRO A 65 -16.68 -13.37 -0.46
C PRO A 65 -17.38 -13.91 -1.72
N GLU A 66 -18.67 -14.19 -1.64
CA GLU A 66 -19.54 -14.72 -2.70
C GLU A 66 -19.65 -13.74 -3.89
N ARG A 67 -19.40 -12.44 -3.67
CA ARG A 67 -19.31 -11.42 -4.71
C ARG A 67 -18.31 -11.79 -5.81
N TRP A 68 -17.26 -12.52 -5.45
CA TRP A 68 -16.17 -12.94 -6.33
C TRP A 68 -16.41 -14.31 -6.97
N ILE A 69 -17.59 -14.89 -6.75
CA ILE A 69 -17.94 -16.23 -7.19
C ILE A 69 -19.13 -16.10 -8.16
N THR A 70 -19.15 -16.93 -9.19
CA THR A 70 -20.27 -17.08 -10.12
C THR A 70 -21.15 -18.24 -9.67
N GLU A 71 -22.36 -18.37 -10.23
CA GLU A 71 -23.32 -19.42 -9.83
C GLU A 71 -22.78 -20.85 -10.04
N ASN A 72 -21.86 -21.04 -11.00
CA ASN A 72 -21.17 -22.32 -11.24
C ASN A 72 -19.93 -22.55 -10.34
N GLY A 73 -19.68 -21.69 -9.34
CA GLY A 73 -18.57 -21.81 -8.41
C GLY A 73 -17.21 -21.32 -8.93
N SER A 74 -17.12 -20.83 -10.17
CA SER A 74 -15.88 -20.23 -10.70
C SER A 74 -15.65 -18.80 -10.19
N LEU A 75 -14.42 -18.30 -10.34
CA LEU A 75 -14.07 -16.93 -9.94
C LEU A 75 -14.64 -15.93 -10.93
N ARG A 76 -15.42 -14.98 -10.44
CA ARG A 76 -15.94 -13.84 -11.21
C ARG A 76 -14.78 -12.94 -11.62
N HIS A 77 -14.70 -12.66 -12.92
CA HIS A 77 -13.80 -11.63 -13.43
C HIS A 77 -14.40 -10.24 -13.18
N GLU A 78 -13.71 -9.42 -12.40
CA GLU A 78 -14.05 -8.01 -12.19
C GLU A 78 -13.00 -7.12 -12.88
N PRO A 79 -13.41 -6.05 -13.61
CA PRO A 79 -12.47 -5.14 -14.26
C PRO A 79 -11.46 -4.54 -13.28
N SER A 80 -10.18 -4.45 -13.65
CA SER A 80 -9.13 -3.90 -12.77
C SER A 80 -9.28 -2.39 -12.48
N SER A 81 -10.10 -1.67 -13.24
CA SER A 81 -10.53 -0.30 -12.94
C SER A 81 -11.59 -0.20 -11.85
N LYS A 82 -12.30 -1.30 -11.56
CA LYS A 82 -13.23 -1.47 -10.44
C LYS A 82 -12.53 -2.13 -9.23
N PHE A 83 -11.71 -3.16 -9.47
CA PHE A 83 -10.87 -3.79 -8.44
C PHE A 83 -9.38 -3.50 -8.66
N ILE A 84 -8.93 -2.41 -8.04
CA ILE A 84 -7.59 -1.83 -8.25
C ILE A 84 -6.57 -2.15 -7.13
N ALA A 85 -6.87 -3.07 -6.21
CA ALA A 85 -5.97 -3.40 -5.09
C ALA A 85 -4.56 -3.87 -5.56
N PHE A 86 -4.46 -4.38 -6.79
CA PHE A 86 -3.22 -4.75 -7.47
C PHE A 86 -2.87 -3.81 -8.65
N ASN A 87 -3.34 -2.56 -8.61
CA ASN A 87 -3.27 -1.59 -9.71
C ASN A 87 -3.99 -2.06 -10.99
N SER A 88 -3.88 -1.30 -12.09
CA SER A 88 -4.53 -1.58 -13.37
C SER A 88 -3.60 -1.27 -14.56
N GLY A 89 -3.96 -1.77 -15.74
CA GLY A 89 -3.25 -1.51 -17.01
C GLY A 89 -1.75 -1.85 -16.96
N PRO A 90 -0.88 -1.10 -17.64
CA PRO A 90 0.56 -1.34 -17.65
C PRO A 90 1.22 -1.27 -16.26
N ARG A 91 0.60 -0.68 -15.24
CA ARG A 91 1.13 -0.62 -13.86
C ARG A 91 0.62 -1.74 -12.95
N THR A 92 -0.15 -2.71 -13.44
CA THR A 92 -0.60 -3.90 -12.69
C THR A 92 0.55 -4.53 -11.90
N CYS A 93 0.32 -4.89 -10.63
CA CYS A 93 1.36 -5.34 -9.70
C CYS A 93 2.00 -6.66 -10.15
N LEU A 94 3.33 -6.67 -10.28
CA LEU A 94 4.11 -7.88 -10.63
C LEU A 94 3.97 -8.98 -9.56
N GLY A 95 3.96 -8.59 -8.29
CA GLY A 95 3.81 -9.50 -7.15
C GLY A 95 2.39 -10.02 -6.91
N LYS A 96 1.39 -9.72 -7.76
CA LYS A 96 -0.02 -10.10 -7.54
C LYS A 96 -0.20 -11.60 -7.28
N HIS A 97 0.35 -12.45 -8.15
CA HIS A 97 0.23 -13.90 -8.02
C HIS A 97 0.98 -14.45 -6.81
N LEU A 98 2.13 -13.85 -6.48
CA LEU A 98 2.90 -14.20 -5.30
C LEU A 98 2.12 -13.90 -4.02
N ALA A 99 1.72 -12.65 -3.81
CA ALA A 99 1.00 -12.23 -2.61
C ALA A 99 -0.28 -13.05 -2.38
N ILE A 100 -1.06 -13.31 -3.44
CA ILE A 100 -2.26 -14.16 -3.37
C ILE A 100 -1.91 -15.60 -2.95
N THR A 101 -0.79 -16.15 -3.44
CA THR A 101 -0.36 -17.51 -3.10
C THR A 101 0.12 -17.58 -1.65
N GLN A 102 0.91 -16.61 -1.20
CA GLN A 102 1.39 -16.50 0.18
C GLN A 102 0.23 -16.35 1.17
N MET A 103 -0.69 -15.42 0.93
CA MET A 103 -1.88 -15.24 1.76
C MET A 103 -2.72 -16.51 1.85
N LYS A 104 -2.88 -17.28 0.75
CA LYS A 104 -3.59 -18.57 0.80
C LYS A 104 -2.86 -19.59 1.68
N MET A 105 -1.55 -19.73 1.52
CA MET A 105 -0.77 -20.71 2.29
C MET A 105 -0.83 -20.38 3.78
N VAL A 106 -0.57 -19.13 4.16
CA VAL A 106 -0.69 -18.65 5.55
C VAL A 106 -2.10 -18.90 6.11
N VAL A 107 -3.16 -18.52 5.40
CA VAL A 107 -4.54 -18.68 5.91
C VAL A 107 -4.97 -20.15 6.03
N VAL A 108 -4.55 -21.03 5.10
CA VAL A 108 -4.86 -22.47 5.19
C VAL A 108 -4.17 -23.08 6.42
N GLU A 109 -2.86 -22.83 6.59
CA GLU A 109 -2.10 -23.37 7.73
C GLU A 109 -2.64 -22.85 9.07
N ILE A 110 -3.06 -21.58 9.15
CA ILE A 110 -3.66 -21.02 10.37
C ILE A 110 -5.01 -21.69 10.66
N LEU A 111 -5.92 -21.77 9.69
CA LEU A 111 -7.27 -22.31 9.89
C LEU A 111 -7.29 -23.82 10.15
N GLN A 112 -6.24 -24.56 9.76
CA GLN A 112 -6.14 -26.00 10.00
C GLN A 112 -5.54 -26.34 11.36
N ASN A 113 -4.66 -25.49 11.90
CA ASN A 113 -3.86 -25.83 13.09
C ASN A 113 -4.17 -24.96 14.33
N TYR A 114 -4.83 -23.80 14.19
CA TYR A 114 -5.01 -22.84 15.30
C TYR A 114 -6.42 -22.24 15.39
N GLU A 115 -6.93 -22.13 16.61
CA GLU A 115 -8.13 -21.34 16.89
C GLU A 115 -7.74 -19.89 17.28
N VAL A 116 -7.79 -18.97 16.32
CA VAL A 116 -7.38 -17.57 16.55
C VAL A 116 -8.44 -16.81 17.37
N LYS A 117 -8.16 -16.64 18.67
CA LYS A 117 -8.97 -15.87 19.63
C LYS A 117 -8.41 -14.46 19.88
N VAL A 118 -9.31 -13.56 20.25
CA VAL A 118 -9.10 -12.11 20.25
C VAL A 118 -9.77 -11.56 21.57
N ILE A 119 -9.01 -10.98 22.54
CA ILE A 119 -9.43 -10.38 23.88
C ILE A 119 -10.37 -9.18 23.71
N LYS A 120 -11.49 -9.09 24.42
CA LYS A 120 -12.49 -7.98 24.42
C LYS A 120 -11.92 -6.53 24.47
N GLY A 121 -12.33 -5.65 23.52
CA GLY A 121 -12.19 -4.17 23.63
C GLY A 121 -11.37 -3.35 22.60
N GLN A 122 -10.56 -3.95 21.71
CA GLN A 122 -9.72 -3.23 20.72
C GLN A 122 -10.49 -2.32 19.76
N LYS A 123 -9.81 -1.21 19.44
CA LYS A 123 -10.16 -0.30 18.35
C LYS A 123 -9.34 -0.63 17.10
N ILE A 124 -10.02 -0.98 16.02
CA ILE A 124 -9.40 -1.15 14.69
C ILE A 124 -9.42 0.22 14.01
N GLU A 125 -8.38 1.02 14.28
CA GLU A 125 -8.16 2.32 13.64
C GLU A 125 -7.02 2.18 12.61
N PRO A 126 -7.17 2.71 11.39
CA PRO A 126 -6.06 2.76 10.44
C PRO A 126 -4.99 3.74 10.94
N VAL A 127 -3.72 3.35 10.84
CA VAL A 127 -2.61 4.31 10.98
C VAL A 127 -2.58 5.21 9.74
N LEU A 128 -2.24 6.47 9.94
CA LEU A 128 -2.00 7.39 8.83
C LEU A 128 -0.65 7.06 8.19
N GLY A 129 -0.66 6.36 7.06
CA GLY A 129 0.56 5.95 6.38
C GLY A 129 0.38 5.78 4.87
N PHE A 130 1.51 5.64 4.16
CA PHE A 130 1.50 5.27 2.74
C PHE A 130 0.93 3.86 2.53
N ILE A 131 1.29 2.94 3.42
CA ILE A 131 0.68 1.61 3.53
C ILE A 131 -0.41 1.63 4.60
N LEU A 132 -1.55 1.02 4.30
CA LEU A 132 -2.66 0.84 5.23
C LEU A 132 -2.32 -0.26 6.25
N ALA A 133 -2.17 0.12 7.51
CA ALA A 133 -1.96 -0.79 8.64
C ALA A 133 -2.87 -0.38 9.82
N MET A 134 -3.04 -1.27 10.79
CA MET A 134 -3.75 -1.01 12.04
C MET A 134 -2.83 -0.30 13.02
N LYS A 135 -3.28 0.85 13.53
CA LYS A 135 -2.58 1.71 14.51
C LYS A 135 -2.27 1.01 15.83
N HIS A 136 -3.03 -0.01 16.17
CA HIS A 136 -2.90 -0.82 17.39
C HIS A 136 -2.61 -2.30 17.09
N GLY A 137 -2.13 -2.59 15.86
CA GLY A 137 -1.90 -3.95 15.38
C GLY A 137 -3.18 -4.78 15.28
N LEU A 138 -3.03 -6.10 15.20
CA LEU A 138 -4.13 -7.06 15.40
C LEU A 138 -4.06 -7.68 16.80
N LYS A 139 -4.09 -6.80 17.81
CA LYS A 139 -4.24 -7.20 19.21
C LYS A 139 -5.69 -7.03 19.63
N LYS A 140 -6.51 -8.04 19.29
CA LYS A 140 -7.54 -8.54 20.22
C LYS A 140 -8.62 -7.47 20.65
N PRO A 141 -9.88 -7.34 20.09
CA PRO A 141 -10.65 -8.09 19.07
C PRO A 141 -11.64 -7.24 18.19
N PHE A 142 -12.94 -7.61 18.17
CA PHE A 142 -14.09 -6.81 17.74
C PHE A 142 -14.96 -6.19 18.85
N SER A 143 -15.40 -4.97 18.57
CA SER A 143 -16.81 -4.57 18.67
C SER A 143 -17.25 -4.04 17.30
N TYR A 144 -18.48 -4.31 16.87
CA TYR A 144 -18.97 -3.79 15.59
C TYR A 144 -19.29 -2.29 15.75
N LEU A 145 -18.42 -1.44 15.25
CA LEU A 145 -18.74 -0.03 15.02
C LEU A 145 -19.44 0.08 13.66
N PRO A 146 -20.75 0.38 13.60
CA PRO A 146 -21.38 0.72 12.34
C PRO A 146 -20.71 1.95 11.75
N PHE A 147 -20.58 2.01 10.42
CA PHE A 147 -20.14 3.19 9.69
C PHE A 147 -21.17 4.32 9.88
N GLN A 148 -21.02 5.09 10.95
CA GLN A 148 -21.87 6.23 11.25
C GLN A 148 -21.50 7.37 10.30
N LYS A 149 -22.30 7.54 9.24
CA LYS A 149 -22.20 8.70 8.35
C LYS A 149 -22.36 9.98 9.16
N THR A 150 -21.27 10.73 9.33
CA THR A 150 -21.34 12.07 9.91
C THR A 150 -22.12 13.04 9.01
N PRO A 151 -22.67 14.15 9.54
CA PRO A 151 -23.47 15.10 8.75
C PRO A 151 -22.72 15.56 7.49
N LYS A 152 -23.46 15.70 6.38
CA LYS A 152 -22.92 16.07 5.05
C LYS A 152 -22.15 17.40 5.11
N SER A 153 -20.84 17.33 5.32
CA SER A 153 -19.97 18.51 5.39
C SER A 153 -18.69 18.31 4.58
N TYR A 154 -18.66 18.93 3.40
CA TYR A 154 -17.41 19.22 2.71
C TYR A 154 -16.46 20.02 3.62
N PRO A 155 -15.13 19.93 3.41
CA PRO A 155 -14.22 20.89 4.02
C PRO A 155 -14.57 22.31 3.56
N TRP A 156 -14.67 23.24 4.52
CA TRP A 156 -14.88 24.66 4.21
C TRP A 156 -13.70 25.20 3.39
N ASN A 157 -13.99 25.95 2.33
CA ASN A 157 -12.98 26.55 1.46
C ASN A 157 -12.62 27.96 1.95
N TRP A 158 -11.52 28.09 2.70
CA TRP A 158 -11.05 29.36 3.24
C TRP A 158 -10.35 30.21 2.16
N PRO A 159 -10.50 31.55 2.14
CA PRO A 159 -9.97 32.40 1.07
C PRO A 159 -8.46 32.25 0.77
N VAL A 160 -7.65 32.01 1.81
CA VAL A 160 -6.18 31.91 1.72
C VAL A 160 -5.68 30.46 1.84
N LEU A 161 -6.28 29.68 2.74
CA LEU A 161 -5.83 28.33 3.11
C LEU A 161 -6.54 27.21 2.34
N GLY A 162 -7.54 27.57 1.53
CA GLY A 162 -8.40 26.62 0.84
C GLY A 162 -9.12 25.68 1.81
N MET A 163 -9.25 24.42 1.40
CA MET A 163 -9.87 23.34 2.17
C MET A 163 -8.91 22.66 3.16
N LEU A 164 -7.61 23.02 3.17
CA LEU A 164 -6.58 22.35 3.96
C LEU A 164 -6.86 22.33 5.48
N PRO A 165 -7.34 23.41 6.14
CA PRO A 165 -7.65 23.37 7.57
C PRO A 165 -8.72 22.31 7.91
N GLY A 166 -9.75 22.19 7.05
CA GLY A 166 -10.81 21.20 7.21
C GLY A 166 -10.40 19.76 6.91
N VAL A 167 -9.22 19.56 6.30
CA VAL A 167 -8.57 18.24 6.17
C VAL A 167 -7.68 17.97 7.38
N LEU A 168 -6.89 18.94 7.86
CA LEU A 168 -6.00 18.76 9.01
C LEU A 168 -6.78 18.37 10.29
N VAL A 169 -7.91 19.02 10.58
CA VAL A 169 -8.78 18.67 11.73
C VAL A 169 -9.31 17.23 11.64
N ARG A 170 -9.53 16.72 10.43
CA ARG A 170 -10.09 15.38 10.16
C ARG A 170 -9.05 14.36 9.69
N LEU A 171 -7.76 14.67 9.79
CA LEU A 171 -6.69 13.84 9.23
C LEU A 171 -6.66 12.42 9.85
N HIS A 172 -7.01 12.31 11.13
CA HIS A 172 -7.16 11.03 11.83
C HIS A 172 -8.31 10.14 11.29
N ARG A 173 -9.26 10.70 10.53
CA ARG A 173 -10.35 10.00 9.83
C ARG A 173 -10.24 10.14 8.31
N ILE A 174 -9.06 10.43 7.75
CA ILE A 174 -8.91 10.78 6.32
C ILE A 174 -9.51 9.74 5.36
N TYR A 175 -9.41 8.45 5.71
CA TYR A 175 -9.98 7.36 4.92
C TYR A 175 -11.52 7.40 4.89
N ASP A 176 -12.18 7.48 6.04
CA ASP A 176 -13.65 7.60 6.12
C ASP A 176 -14.16 8.91 5.52
N CYS A 177 -13.49 10.03 5.82
CA CYS A 177 -13.84 11.33 5.26
C CYS A 177 -13.70 11.34 3.73
N SER A 178 -12.75 10.59 3.16
CA SER A 178 -12.66 10.43 1.70
C SER A 178 -13.86 9.67 1.12
N VAL A 179 -14.37 8.66 1.82
CA VAL A 179 -15.62 7.94 1.44
C VAL A 179 -16.80 8.90 1.49
N GLU A 180 -16.99 9.59 2.62
CA GLU A 180 -18.11 10.54 2.82
C GLU A 180 -18.11 11.66 1.77
N VAL A 181 -16.95 12.26 1.47
CA VAL A 181 -16.85 13.34 0.48
C VAL A 181 -17.14 12.84 -0.93
N LEU A 182 -16.58 11.70 -1.34
CA LEU A 182 -16.74 11.15 -2.69
C LEU A 182 -18.14 10.59 -2.96
N GLU A 183 -18.81 10.00 -1.96
CA GLU A 183 -20.21 9.61 -2.08
C GLU A 183 -21.12 10.83 -2.31
N ASN A 184 -20.85 11.96 -1.66
CA ASN A 184 -21.66 13.17 -1.83
C ASN A 184 -21.29 13.96 -3.11
N SER A 185 -20.11 13.76 -3.70
CA SER A 185 -19.61 14.55 -4.85
C SER A 185 -19.70 13.84 -6.20
N ASN A 186 -20.67 12.94 -6.41
CA ASN A 186 -20.78 12.14 -7.64
C ASN A 186 -19.45 11.42 -8.01
N LEU A 187 -18.78 10.83 -7.01
CA LEU A 187 -17.56 10.02 -7.16
C LEU A 187 -16.29 10.77 -7.63
N THR A 188 -16.34 12.10 -7.81
CA THR A 188 -15.17 12.94 -8.13
C THR A 188 -15.22 14.24 -7.33
N PHE A 189 -14.13 14.61 -6.65
CA PHE A 189 -14.06 15.79 -5.79
C PHE A 189 -12.84 16.64 -6.12
N GLN A 190 -13.01 17.96 -6.24
CA GLN A 190 -11.89 18.89 -6.38
C GLN A 190 -11.54 19.50 -5.03
N PHE A 191 -10.44 19.04 -4.43
CA PHE A 191 -9.83 19.67 -3.28
C PHE A 191 -9.07 20.93 -3.72
N LYS A 192 -9.28 22.03 -2.99
CA LYS A 192 -8.55 23.30 -3.16
C LYS A 192 -7.55 23.49 -2.03
N GLY A 193 -6.28 23.67 -2.38
CA GLY A 193 -5.22 23.95 -1.41
C GLY A 193 -5.11 25.44 -1.04
N PRO A 194 -4.14 25.81 -0.20
CA PRO A 194 -3.72 27.20 -0.09
C PRO A 194 -3.28 27.75 -1.44
N TRP A 195 -3.74 28.96 -1.77
CA TRP A 195 -3.54 29.60 -3.09
C TRP A 195 -2.07 29.73 -3.54
N PHE A 196 -1.10 29.74 -2.61
CA PHE A 196 0.34 29.85 -2.88
C PHE A 196 1.08 28.51 -2.94
N SER A 197 0.46 27.40 -2.54
CA SER A 197 1.16 26.11 -2.37
C SER A 197 0.98 25.14 -3.54
N GLY A 198 0.10 25.46 -4.50
CA GLY A 198 -0.18 24.59 -5.64
C GLY A 198 -0.72 23.21 -5.23
N MET A 199 -1.43 23.12 -4.10
CA MET A 199 -1.93 21.86 -3.52
C MET A 199 -3.34 21.47 -4.00
N ASP A 200 -3.78 21.98 -5.15
CA ASP A 200 -5.05 21.57 -5.77
C ASP A 200 -4.99 20.12 -6.24
N ILE A 201 -6.01 19.34 -5.90
CA ILE A 201 -6.07 17.90 -6.16
C ILE A 201 -7.47 17.51 -6.64
N LEU A 202 -7.54 16.77 -7.75
CA LEU A 202 -8.74 16.09 -8.21
C LEU A 202 -8.74 14.65 -7.67
N VAL A 203 -9.68 14.32 -6.77
CA VAL A 203 -9.85 12.97 -6.24
C VAL A 203 -10.95 12.27 -7.03
N THR A 204 -10.71 11.05 -7.54
CA THR A 204 -11.70 10.30 -8.34
C THR A 204 -11.79 8.84 -7.92
N VAL A 205 -13.03 8.31 -7.90
CA VAL A 205 -13.34 6.88 -7.78
C VAL A 205 -14.31 6.40 -8.88
N VAL A 206 -14.44 7.16 -9.97
CA VAL A 206 -15.17 6.74 -11.18
C VAL A 206 -14.35 5.67 -11.95
N PRO A 207 -14.86 4.44 -12.15
CA PRO A 207 -14.11 3.39 -12.86
C PRO A 207 -13.71 3.74 -14.30
N ALA A 208 -14.52 4.55 -15.00
CA ALA A 208 -14.18 5.05 -16.34
C ALA A 208 -12.96 5.98 -16.33
N ASN A 209 -12.89 6.95 -15.40
CA ASN A 209 -11.70 7.79 -15.20
C ASN A 209 -10.47 6.92 -14.89
N ILE A 210 -10.62 5.93 -13.99
CA ILE A 210 -9.53 5.04 -13.58
C ILE A 210 -9.00 4.20 -14.74
N HIS A 211 -9.90 3.60 -15.54
CA HIS A 211 -9.52 2.85 -16.74
C HIS A 211 -8.80 3.75 -17.76
N TYR A 212 -9.30 4.96 -17.98
CA TYR A 212 -8.71 5.90 -18.92
C TYR A 212 -7.30 6.32 -18.49
N ILE A 213 -7.14 6.75 -17.24
CA ILE A 213 -5.86 7.20 -16.65
C ILE A 213 -4.81 6.07 -16.61
N LEU A 214 -5.20 4.85 -16.24
CA LEU A 214 -4.26 3.76 -16.00
C LEU A 214 -4.08 2.80 -17.17
N SER A 215 -4.95 2.85 -18.19
CA SER A 215 -4.89 1.96 -19.36
C SER A 215 -4.97 2.75 -20.67
N SER A 216 -6.12 3.32 -21.02
CA SER A 216 -6.35 3.85 -22.38
C SER A 216 -5.47 5.03 -22.78
N ASN A 217 -5.18 5.95 -21.86
CA ASN A 217 -4.28 7.10 -22.09
C ASN A 217 -3.06 7.06 -21.15
N PHE A 218 -2.58 5.85 -20.83
CA PHE A 218 -1.54 5.61 -19.81
C PHE A 218 -0.27 6.47 -19.96
N SER A 219 0.16 6.75 -21.20
CA SER A 219 1.35 7.56 -21.49
C SER A 219 1.20 9.04 -21.12
N ASN A 220 -0.02 9.58 -21.09
CA ASN A 220 -0.26 10.93 -20.60
C ASN A 220 -0.18 11.01 -19.06
N TYR A 221 -0.51 9.94 -18.33
CA TYR A 221 -0.65 9.98 -16.87
C TYR A 221 0.53 9.35 -16.13
N ILE A 222 1.56 10.17 -15.89
CA ILE A 222 2.77 9.83 -15.14
C ILE A 222 2.59 10.05 -13.63
N LYS A 223 3.64 9.88 -12.82
CA LYS A 223 3.70 10.37 -11.43
C LYS A 223 4.23 11.80 -11.41
N GLY A 224 5.32 12.05 -12.14
CA GLY A 224 5.92 13.37 -12.33
C GLY A 224 6.89 13.81 -11.23
N PRO A 225 7.63 14.91 -11.45
CA PRO A 225 8.80 15.29 -10.64
C PRO A 225 8.45 15.62 -9.18
N GLU A 226 7.28 16.23 -8.92
CA GLU A 226 6.87 16.51 -7.54
C GLU A 226 6.55 15.22 -6.75
N PHE A 227 6.02 14.18 -7.41
CA PHE A 227 5.87 12.87 -6.76
C PHE A 227 7.25 12.31 -6.44
N GLN A 228 8.21 12.42 -7.37
CA GLN A 228 9.58 11.92 -7.20
C GLN A 228 10.31 12.60 -6.03
N GLU A 229 10.14 13.90 -5.86
CA GLU A 229 10.65 14.64 -4.70
C GLU A 229 10.03 14.17 -3.37
N ILE A 230 8.71 13.93 -3.34
CA ILE A 230 8.04 13.48 -2.12
C ILE A 230 8.51 12.07 -1.74
N PHE A 231 8.64 11.17 -2.72
CA PHE A 231 9.02 9.77 -2.58
C PHE A 231 10.53 9.51 -2.72
N GLU A 232 11.39 10.51 -2.51
CA GLU A 232 12.85 10.42 -2.75
C GLU A 232 13.55 9.21 -2.08
N ALA A 233 13.03 8.73 -0.93
CA ALA A 233 13.53 7.55 -0.23
C ALA A 233 13.45 6.24 -1.04
N TYR A 234 12.58 6.19 -2.06
CA TYR A 234 12.46 5.06 -2.98
C TYR A 234 13.38 5.18 -4.20
N GLY A 235 14.22 6.22 -4.25
CA GLY A 235 15.15 6.50 -5.35
C GLY A 235 14.47 6.50 -6.71
N ASP A 236 15.14 5.97 -7.73
CA ASP A 236 14.60 5.80 -9.09
C ASP A 236 13.92 4.44 -9.31
N GLY A 237 13.59 3.71 -8.24
CA GLY A 237 13.00 2.36 -8.33
C GLY A 237 11.65 2.33 -9.06
N ILE A 238 11.11 1.12 -9.31
CA ILE A 238 9.84 0.91 -10.05
C ILE A 238 8.63 1.65 -9.44
N ILE A 239 8.72 2.00 -8.15
CA ILE A 239 7.74 2.79 -7.38
C ILE A 239 7.81 4.28 -7.71
N ASN A 240 8.95 4.83 -8.13
CA ASN A 240 9.12 6.27 -8.34
C ASN A 240 9.36 6.66 -9.82
N SER A 241 9.94 5.76 -10.61
CA SER A 241 10.21 5.97 -12.03
C SER A 241 8.95 6.05 -12.90
N ASP A 242 9.10 6.76 -14.02
CA ASP A 242 8.14 6.91 -15.10
C ASP A 242 8.78 6.57 -16.47
N SER A 243 7.96 6.59 -17.52
CA SER A 243 8.36 6.47 -18.93
C SER A 243 9.32 5.29 -19.21
N GLU A 244 10.43 5.53 -19.90
CA GLU A 244 11.38 4.50 -20.36
C GLU A 244 12.11 3.82 -19.21
N LEU A 245 12.60 4.57 -18.22
CA LEU A 245 13.28 4.01 -17.06
C LEU A 245 12.38 3.01 -16.32
N TRP A 246 11.11 3.39 -16.09
CA TRP A 246 10.13 2.49 -15.51
C TRP A 246 9.86 1.25 -16.38
N ARG A 247 9.75 1.42 -17.70
CA ARG A 247 9.55 0.31 -18.65
C ARG A 247 10.69 -0.70 -18.57
N ASN A 248 11.93 -0.22 -18.52
CA ASN A 248 13.13 -1.05 -18.47
C ASN A 248 13.24 -1.77 -17.12
N LEU A 249 13.12 -1.04 -16.01
CA LEU A 249 13.07 -1.62 -14.65
C LEU A 249 11.96 -2.67 -14.50
N ARG A 250 10.78 -2.40 -15.08
CA ARG A 250 9.65 -3.34 -15.06
C ARG A 250 9.92 -4.59 -15.89
N LYS A 251 10.52 -4.47 -17.09
CA LYS A 251 10.88 -5.61 -17.93
C LYS A 251 11.84 -6.55 -17.20
N SER A 252 12.90 -6.01 -16.58
CA SER A 252 13.85 -6.80 -15.78
C SER A 252 13.19 -7.41 -14.54
N SER A 253 12.41 -6.63 -13.79
CA SER A 253 11.70 -7.12 -12.59
C SER A 253 10.68 -8.23 -12.93
N GLN A 254 10.02 -8.16 -14.09
CA GLN A 254 9.03 -9.14 -14.51
C GLN A 254 9.64 -10.54 -14.72
N VAL A 255 10.92 -10.63 -15.11
CA VAL A 255 11.64 -11.91 -15.19
C VAL A 255 11.74 -12.55 -13.80
N ILE A 256 12.18 -11.79 -12.79
CA ILE A 256 12.29 -12.25 -11.39
C ILE A 256 10.93 -12.78 -10.90
N PHE A 257 9.86 -12.01 -11.06
CA PHE A 257 8.49 -12.42 -10.65
C PHE A 257 7.87 -13.55 -11.48
N SER A 258 8.50 -13.98 -12.59
CA SER A 258 8.04 -15.14 -13.37
C SER A 258 8.39 -16.49 -12.72
N HIS A 259 9.44 -16.54 -11.89
CA HIS A 259 9.91 -17.75 -11.20
C HIS A 259 9.04 -18.15 -9.99
N GLN A 260 7.76 -18.42 -10.23
CA GLN A 260 6.77 -18.70 -9.19
C GLN A 260 7.11 -19.94 -8.33
N ASN A 261 7.83 -20.93 -8.86
CA ASN A 261 8.19 -22.15 -8.13
C ASN A 261 9.19 -21.88 -7.01
N PHE A 262 10.20 -21.03 -7.25
CA PHE A 262 11.16 -20.62 -6.23
C PHE A 262 10.42 -19.94 -5.06
N SER A 263 9.59 -18.95 -5.38
CA SER A 263 8.87 -18.17 -4.36
C SER A 263 7.85 -19.00 -3.57
N LYS A 264 7.19 -19.99 -4.20
CA LYS A 264 6.37 -21.00 -3.49
C LYS A 264 7.19 -21.86 -2.54
N SER A 265 8.39 -22.29 -2.96
CA SER A 265 9.31 -23.07 -2.13
C SER A 265 9.78 -22.27 -0.90
N THR A 266 10.28 -21.05 -1.11
CA THR A 266 10.65 -20.09 -0.05
C THR A 266 9.52 -19.88 0.94
N THR A 267 8.30 -19.65 0.45
CA THR A 267 7.11 -19.47 1.29
C THR A 267 6.79 -20.72 2.10
N ARG A 268 6.87 -21.92 1.49
CA ARG A 268 6.62 -23.19 2.19
C ARG A 268 7.65 -23.48 3.28
N SER A 269 8.95 -23.26 3.02
CA SER A 269 9.99 -23.41 4.03
C SER A 269 9.78 -22.40 5.16
N LYS A 270 9.64 -21.10 4.87
CA LYS A 270 9.46 -20.09 5.92
C LYS A 270 8.17 -20.26 6.74
N LEU A 271 7.14 -20.89 6.16
CA LEU A 271 5.95 -21.34 6.91
C LEU A 271 6.30 -22.45 7.89
N LYS A 272 6.85 -23.56 7.39
CA LYS A 272 7.13 -24.77 8.17
C LYS A 272 8.21 -24.57 9.22
N ASP A 273 9.27 -23.85 8.85
CA ASP A 273 10.52 -23.76 9.61
C ASP A 273 10.60 -22.45 10.43
N GLY A 274 9.60 -21.55 10.30
CA GLY A 274 9.56 -20.25 10.97
C GLY A 274 8.18 -19.90 11.54
N LEU A 275 7.17 -19.66 10.69
CA LEU A 275 5.87 -19.18 11.16
C LEU A 275 5.13 -20.19 12.04
N LEU A 276 5.09 -21.47 11.65
CA LEU A 276 4.38 -22.49 12.41
C LEU A 276 5.01 -22.74 13.79
N PRO A 277 6.33 -22.99 13.94
CA PRO A 277 6.96 -23.12 15.25
C PRO A 277 6.72 -21.90 16.16
N LEU A 278 6.77 -20.69 15.59
CA LEU A 278 6.52 -19.46 16.33
C LEU A 278 5.06 -19.37 16.83
N LEU A 279 4.09 -19.69 15.98
CA LEU A 279 2.67 -19.71 16.36
C LEU A 279 2.35 -20.83 17.36
N SER A 280 2.99 -22.00 17.27
CA SER A 280 2.88 -23.06 18.28
C SER A 280 3.39 -22.58 19.64
N HIS A 281 4.60 -22.02 19.69
CA HIS A 281 5.14 -21.46 20.94
C HIS A 281 4.22 -20.40 21.56
N PHE A 282 3.66 -19.49 20.74
CA PHE A 282 2.69 -18.50 21.22
C PHE A 282 1.36 -19.11 21.69
N ALA A 283 0.96 -20.27 21.17
CA ALA A 283 -0.24 -20.98 21.61
C ALA A 283 0.01 -21.75 22.92
N ASP A 284 1.14 -22.46 23.01
CA ASP A 284 1.55 -23.25 24.17
C ASP A 284 1.76 -22.37 25.42
N GLU A 285 2.30 -21.16 25.24
CA GLU A 285 2.51 -20.14 26.30
C GLU A 285 1.30 -19.17 26.47
N GLU A 286 0.16 -19.47 25.84
CA GLU A 286 -1.08 -18.64 25.83
C GLU A 286 -0.90 -17.13 25.50
N MET A 287 0.11 -16.79 24.69
CA MET A 287 0.58 -15.42 24.52
C MET A 287 -0.39 -14.47 23.80
N VAL A 288 -0.26 -13.18 24.14
CA VAL A 288 -0.97 -12.07 23.48
C VAL A 288 -0.08 -11.44 22.42
N VAL A 289 -0.19 -11.93 21.18
CA VAL A 289 0.67 -11.50 20.07
C VAL A 289 -0.03 -10.59 19.08
N ASP A 290 0.78 -9.81 18.36
CA ASP A 290 0.34 -8.96 17.26
C ASP A 290 0.45 -9.71 15.94
N LEU A 291 -0.68 -10.22 15.43
CA LEU A 291 -0.66 -10.92 14.15
C LEU A 291 -0.29 -9.98 12.98
N GLN A 292 -0.41 -8.66 13.12
CA GLN A 292 0.06 -7.73 12.11
C GLN A 292 1.60 -7.75 12.02
N ASP A 293 2.29 -7.61 13.16
CA ASP A 293 3.76 -7.65 13.20
C ASP A 293 4.31 -9.01 12.74
N VAL A 294 3.70 -10.11 13.21
CA VAL A 294 4.04 -11.49 12.78
C VAL A 294 3.92 -11.65 11.26
N PHE A 295 2.82 -11.20 10.65
CA PHE A 295 2.65 -11.31 9.19
C PHE A 295 3.51 -10.30 8.42
N GLN A 296 3.79 -9.11 8.96
CA GLN A 296 4.72 -8.16 8.36
C GLN A 296 6.14 -8.73 8.32
N ARG A 297 6.62 -9.37 9.40
CA ARG A 297 7.92 -10.08 9.46
C ARG A 297 7.98 -11.27 8.51
N PHE A 298 6.93 -12.09 8.47
CA PHE A 298 6.84 -13.20 7.53
C PHE A 298 6.89 -12.71 6.06
N MET A 299 6.15 -11.65 5.73
CA MET A 299 6.18 -11.04 4.40
C MET A 299 7.52 -10.37 4.10
N PHE A 300 8.16 -9.75 5.10
CA PHE A 300 9.50 -9.18 4.97
C PHE A 300 10.53 -10.27 4.67
N ASP A 301 10.68 -11.28 5.53
CA ASP A 301 11.63 -12.37 5.36
C ASP A 301 11.44 -13.09 4.01
N THR A 302 10.20 -13.49 3.67
CA THR A 302 9.95 -14.17 2.38
C THR A 302 10.23 -13.30 1.16
N THR A 303 9.93 -12.00 1.22
CA THR A 303 10.26 -11.05 0.13
C THR A 303 11.77 -10.80 0.06
N PHE A 304 12.45 -10.74 1.20
CA PHE A 304 13.88 -10.49 1.28
C PHE A 304 14.69 -11.67 0.73
N ILE A 305 14.31 -12.90 1.10
CA ILE A 305 14.87 -14.13 0.50
C ILE A 305 14.59 -14.16 -1.01
N PHE A 306 13.37 -13.80 -1.43
CA PHE A 306 13.00 -13.81 -2.85
C PHE A 306 13.82 -12.83 -3.70
N ILE A 307 14.19 -11.66 -3.14
CA ILE A 307 14.94 -10.62 -3.86
C ILE A 307 16.46 -10.80 -3.76
N THR A 308 16.97 -11.25 -2.60
CA THR A 308 18.42 -11.25 -2.28
C THR A 308 19.03 -12.63 -2.11
N GLY A 309 18.21 -13.68 -1.99
CA GLY A 309 18.62 -15.02 -1.58
C GLY A 309 18.93 -15.17 -0.08
N SER A 310 18.95 -14.09 0.70
CA SER A 310 19.30 -14.09 2.13
C SER A 310 18.07 -14.06 3.03
N ASP A 311 18.06 -14.85 4.11
CA ASP A 311 17.04 -14.76 5.17
C ASP A 311 17.49 -13.76 6.26
N PRO A 312 16.81 -12.60 6.43
CA PRO A 312 17.11 -11.67 7.51
C PRO A 312 16.69 -12.18 8.89
N ARG A 313 15.90 -13.28 8.97
CA ARG A 313 15.45 -13.94 10.20
C ARG A 313 14.77 -12.99 11.18
N SER A 314 13.91 -12.10 10.68
CA SER A 314 13.16 -11.17 11.53
C SER A 314 11.97 -11.82 12.25
N LEU A 315 11.52 -12.97 11.73
CA LEU A 315 10.52 -13.83 12.34
C LEU A 315 11.20 -14.86 13.25
N SER A 316 11.31 -14.54 14.55
CA SER A 316 11.87 -15.41 15.60
C SER A 316 11.11 -15.23 16.93
N ILE A 317 11.37 -16.09 17.91
CA ILE A 317 10.69 -16.07 19.23
C ILE A 317 10.95 -14.76 19.98
N GLU A 318 12.16 -14.22 19.87
CA GLU A 318 12.58 -12.98 20.52
C GLU A 318 11.92 -11.74 19.92
N MET A 319 11.30 -11.87 18.73
CA MET A 319 10.61 -10.80 17.99
C MET A 319 11.41 -9.47 17.95
N PRO A 320 12.71 -9.48 17.59
CA PRO A 320 13.62 -8.33 17.75
C PRO A 320 13.16 -7.12 16.94
N GLU A 321 13.52 -5.91 17.36
CA GLU A 321 13.17 -4.69 16.60
C GLU A 321 13.86 -4.69 15.23
N VAL A 322 13.06 -4.67 14.16
CA VAL A 322 13.56 -4.70 12.77
C VAL A 322 13.84 -3.27 12.31
N GLU A 323 15.10 -2.83 12.45
CA GLU A 323 15.52 -1.46 12.07
C GLU A 323 15.06 -1.05 10.66
N PHE A 324 15.07 -1.99 9.70
CA PHE A 324 14.62 -1.75 8.32
C PHE A 324 13.11 -1.51 8.21
N ALA A 325 12.28 -2.27 8.95
CA ALA A 325 10.83 -2.08 8.93
C ALA A 325 10.45 -0.74 9.57
N LYS A 326 11.07 -0.41 10.72
CA LYS A 326 10.92 0.88 11.39
C LYS A 326 11.34 2.05 10.50
N ALA A 327 12.43 1.90 9.74
CA ALA A 327 12.83 2.91 8.76
C ALA A 327 11.80 3.09 7.62
N LEU A 328 11.17 2.00 7.15
CA LEU A 328 10.08 2.09 6.18
C LEU A 328 8.82 2.78 6.75
N ASP A 329 8.47 2.55 8.01
CA ASP A 329 7.36 3.23 8.68
C ASP A 329 7.63 4.73 8.84
N ASP A 330 8.85 5.10 9.26
CA ASP A 330 9.32 6.48 9.37
C ASP A 330 9.29 7.21 8.01
N VAL A 331 9.68 6.52 6.93
CA VAL A 331 9.56 7.01 5.54
C VAL A 331 8.09 7.17 5.14
N GLY A 332 7.23 6.23 5.51
CA GLY A 332 5.79 6.27 5.25
C GLY A 332 5.09 7.47 5.91
N GLU A 333 5.43 7.75 7.17
CA GLU A 333 4.95 8.91 7.92
C GLU A 333 5.40 10.22 7.25
N ALA A 334 6.69 10.34 6.92
CA ALA A 334 7.26 11.51 6.26
C ALA A 334 6.64 11.79 4.89
N ILE A 335 6.36 10.73 4.10
CA ILE A 335 5.67 10.85 2.81
C ILE A 335 4.27 11.43 3.00
N VAL A 336 3.49 10.98 3.99
CA VAL A 336 2.16 11.57 4.22
C VAL A 336 2.28 13.02 4.69
N TYR A 337 3.21 13.31 5.60
CA TYR A 337 3.48 14.68 6.07
C TYR A 337 3.80 15.65 4.92
N ARG A 338 4.60 15.23 3.94
CA ARG A 338 4.94 16.00 2.72
C ARG A 338 3.75 16.25 1.78
N HIS A 339 2.70 15.42 1.81
CA HIS A 339 1.48 15.64 1.02
C HIS A 339 0.55 16.70 1.62
N ILE A 340 0.59 16.90 2.94
CA ILE A 340 -0.25 17.89 3.66
C ILE A 340 0.49 19.18 4.00
N THR A 341 1.82 19.21 3.80
CA THR A 341 2.68 20.37 4.09
C THR A 341 3.11 21.07 2.81
N PRO A 342 2.97 22.40 2.68
CA PRO A 342 3.48 23.16 1.55
C PRO A 342 4.96 22.89 1.23
N ARG A 343 5.29 22.77 -0.07
CA ARG A 343 6.62 22.32 -0.58
C ARG A 343 7.80 23.10 -0.01
N PHE A 344 7.67 24.41 0.20
CA PHE A 344 8.75 25.23 0.76
C PHE A 344 8.99 24.96 2.25
N LEU A 345 7.96 24.62 3.03
CA LEU A 345 8.08 24.39 4.48
C LEU A 345 8.81 23.08 4.79
N TRP A 346 8.44 21.97 4.15
CA TRP A 346 9.16 20.71 4.39
C TRP A 346 10.57 20.74 3.80
N LYS A 347 10.81 21.44 2.68
CA LYS A 347 12.19 21.66 2.18
C LYS A 347 13.04 22.47 3.18
N LEU A 348 12.46 23.49 3.83
CA LEU A 348 13.13 24.25 4.88
C LEU A 348 13.43 23.37 6.11
N GLN A 349 12.47 22.56 6.56
CA GLN A 349 12.67 21.62 7.68
C GLN A 349 13.72 20.56 7.38
N LYS A 350 13.80 20.07 6.13
CA LYS A 350 14.85 19.16 5.67
C LYS A 350 16.22 19.83 5.67
N TRP A 351 16.33 21.07 5.18
CA TRP A 351 17.58 21.82 5.17
C TRP A 351 18.12 22.11 6.58
N ILE A 352 17.25 22.45 7.53
CA ILE A 352 17.62 22.70 8.94
C ILE A 352 17.79 21.38 9.72
N GLY A 353 17.26 20.25 9.22
CA GLY A 353 17.35 18.93 9.86
C GLY A 353 16.48 18.81 11.11
N ILE A 354 15.22 19.22 11.03
CA ILE A 354 14.24 19.22 12.15
C ILE A 354 12.94 18.47 11.83
N GLY A 355 12.19 18.11 12.87
CA GLY A 355 10.88 17.47 12.75
C GLY A 355 10.89 16.14 11.99
N THR A 356 9.80 15.85 11.29
CA THR A 356 9.61 14.61 10.50
C THR A 356 10.66 14.44 9.40
N GLU A 357 11.20 15.53 8.85
CA GLU A 357 12.28 15.49 7.86
C GLU A 357 13.60 14.99 8.46
N LYS A 358 13.89 15.31 9.73
CA LYS A 358 15.03 14.71 10.45
C LYS A 358 14.87 13.20 10.63
N LYS A 359 13.62 12.75 10.87
CA LYS A 359 13.26 11.33 11.00
C LYS A 359 13.52 10.61 9.68
N MET A 360 12.98 11.17 8.58
CA MET A 360 13.19 10.72 7.19
C MET A 360 14.67 10.59 6.83
N MET A 361 15.50 11.58 7.14
CA MET A 361 16.95 11.52 6.85
C MET A 361 17.65 10.37 7.58
N LYS A 362 17.30 10.11 8.85
CA LYS A 362 17.83 8.97 9.62
C LYS A 362 17.33 7.64 9.05
N ALA A 363 16.06 7.56 8.70
CA ALA A 363 15.44 6.37 8.13
C ALA A 363 16.11 5.99 6.79
N ASN A 364 16.32 6.97 5.90
CA ASN A 364 17.05 6.74 4.63
C ASN A 364 18.46 6.19 4.87
N ALA A 365 19.22 6.76 5.82
CA ALA A 365 20.55 6.26 6.15
C ALA A 365 20.54 4.81 6.69
N VAL A 366 19.48 4.41 7.42
CA VAL A 366 19.28 3.02 7.85
C VAL A 366 18.97 2.12 6.66
N LEU A 367 18.07 2.53 5.76
CA LEU A 367 17.73 1.77 4.54
C LEU A 367 18.95 1.57 3.65
N ASP A 368 19.70 2.64 3.36
CA ASP A 368 20.91 2.60 2.52
C ASP A 368 21.97 1.67 3.13
N ARG A 369 22.24 1.78 4.44
CA ARG A 369 23.19 0.92 5.16
C ARG A 369 22.79 -0.56 5.10
N VAL A 370 21.51 -0.87 5.29
CA VAL A 370 21.00 -2.25 5.23
C VAL A 370 21.09 -2.79 3.80
N CYS A 371 20.62 -2.04 2.80
CA CYS A 371 20.72 -2.42 1.40
C CYS A 371 22.17 -2.63 0.97
N ALA A 372 23.09 -1.72 1.33
CA ALA A 372 24.51 -1.83 1.01
C ALA A 372 25.15 -3.09 1.59
N LYS A 373 24.81 -3.49 2.83
CA LYS A 373 25.29 -4.72 3.46
C LYS A 373 24.95 -5.96 2.61
N TYR A 374 23.69 -6.11 2.20
CA TYR A 374 23.27 -7.27 1.42
C TYR A 374 23.77 -7.24 -0.03
N ILE A 375 23.89 -6.04 -0.63
CA ILE A 375 24.50 -5.87 -1.96
C ILE A 375 25.99 -6.24 -1.93
N SER A 376 26.74 -5.88 -0.88
CA SER A 376 28.15 -6.28 -0.74
C SER A 376 28.28 -7.80 -0.58
N ALA A 377 27.55 -8.37 0.39
CA ALA A 377 27.57 -9.81 0.64
C ALA A 377 27.24 -10.63 -0.61
N LYS A 378 26.24 -10.22 -1.41
CA LYS A 378 25.89 -10.94 -2.64
C LYS A 378 26.93 -10.77 -3.76
N ARG A 379 27.61 -9.62 -3.84
CA ARG A 379 28.72 -9.41 -4.77
C ARG A 379 29.96 -10.22 -4.39
N GLU A 380 30.22 -10.38 -3.10
CA GLU A 380 31.29 -11.25 -2.58
C GLU A 380 31.00 -12.72 -2.90
N GLU A 381 29.78 -13.20 -2.66
CA GLU A 381 29.35 -14.56 -3.00
C GLU A 381 29.54 -14.89 -4.51
N ILE A 382 29.13 -13.96 -5.39
CA ILE A 382 29.28 -14.14 -6.85
C ILE A 382 30.76 -14.20 -7.25
N ARG A 383 31.60 -13.30 -6.72
CA ARG A 383 33.06 -13.31 -6.99
C ARG A 383 33.73 -14.60 -6.50
N SER A 384 33.30 -15.12 -5.36
CA SER A 384 33.82 -16.39 -4.84
C SER A 384 33.37 -17.60 -5.68
N GLN A 385 32.22 -17.53 -6.34
CA GLN A 385 31.77 -18.54 -7.31
C GLN A 385 32.56 -18.43 -8.62
N GLU A 386 32.71 -17.22 -9.17
CA GLU A 386 33.51 -16.95 -10.38
C GLU A 386 34.96 -17.47 -10.23
N ASN A 387 35.61 -17.16 -9.10
CA ASN A 387 36.96 -17.65 -8.82
C ASN A 387 37.05 -19.18 -8.62
N ALA A 388 35.97 -19.85 -8.20
CA ALA A 388 35.95 -21.29 -7.95
C ALA A 388 35.57 -22.11 -9.20
N ASP A 389 35.00 -21.46 -10.23
CA ASP A 389 34.76 -22.04 -11.55
C ASP A 389 35.98 -21.83 -12.50
N GLU A 390 36.99 -21.05 -12.09
CA GLU A 390 38.26 -20.81 -12.81
C GLU A 390 39.45 -21.67 -12.32
N GLU A 391 39.33 -22.39 -11.19
CA GLU A 391 40.31 -23.35 -10.65
C GLU A 391 40.01 -24.83 -11.01
#